data_AF-A0A1H3WMG7-F1
#
_entry.id   AF-A0A1H3WMG7-F1
#
_cell.length_a   1.000
_cell.length_b   1.000
_cell.length_c   1.000
_cell.angle_alpha   90.00
_cell.angle_beta   90.00
_cell.angle_gamma   90.00
#
_symmetry.space_group_name_H-M   'P 1'
#
loop_
_entity.id
_entity.type
_entity.pdbx_description
1 polymer ?
#
loop_
_entity_poly.entity_id
_entity_poly.type
_entity_poly.pdbx_seq_one_letter_code
_entity_poly.pdbx_strand_id
1 'polypeptide(L)'
;MSNTCLQHIEEAWKLKTNASNKLFSAGKYKASLLGYEEALCRAEVLNQHLKKAMIIGIPFIQIFAISCNNIAFTYEKMGLSQKGEKMLQRVVYFLVFQHEKTEHNSREIQSELKRAMLNYNEFANRNTLDVDNVKLVFKDIQKQLKIA
;
A
#
# COMPACT_ATOMS: atom_id res chain seq x y z
N MET A 1 15.94 -15.95 4.09
CA MET A 1 15.82 -15.07 5.28
C MET A 1 15.23 -15.85 6.47
N SER A 2 15.73 -15.67 7.69
CA SER A 2 15.23 -16.37 8.91
C SER A 2 13.93 -15.73 9.46
N ASN A 3 13.25 -16.39 10.40
CA ASN A 3 12.07 -15.80 11.06
C ASN A 3 12.45 -14.49 11.77
N THR A 4 13.51 -14.54 12.57
CA THR A 4 14.05 -13.38 13.30
C THR A 4 14.42 -12.24 12.36
N CYS A 5 15.00 -12.52 11.18
CA CYS A 5 15.27 -11.48 10.19
C CYS A 5 13.99 -10.79 9.70
N LEU A 6 12.92 -11.54 9.43
CA LEU A 6 11.65 -10.94 9.00
C LEU A 6 10.99 -10.11 10.10
N GLN A 7 11.08 -10.55 11.36
CA GLN A 7 10.61 -9.78 12.52
C GLN A 7 11.38 -8.47 12.67
N HIS A 8 12.71 -8.50 12.54
CA HIS A 8 13.51 -7.26 12.57
C HIS A 8 13.17 -6.31 11.41
N ILE A 9 12.80 -6.84 10.23
CA ILE A 9 12.34 -6.00 9.11
C ILE A 9 11.00 -5.35 9.43
N GLU A 10 10.06 -6.10 10.01
CA GLU A 10 8.77 -5.57 10.47
C GLU A 10 8.96 -4.49 11.55
N GLU A 11 9.84 -4.72 12.52
CA GLU A 11 10.19 -3.73 13.55
C GLU A 11 10.83 -2.47 12.95
N ALA A 12 11.77 -2.65 12.02
CA ALA A 12 12.39 -1.52 11.31
C ALA A 12 11.34 -0.73 10.51
N TRP A 13 10.38 -1.41 9.88
CA TRP A 13 9.24 -0.77 9.22
C TRP A 13 8.39 0.05 10.21
N LYS A 14 8.06 -0.51 11.38
CA LYS A 14 7.29 0.19 12.44
C LYS A 14 8.03 1.45 12.91
N LEU A 15 9.33 1.33 13.20
CA LEU A 15 10.15 2.46 13.65
C LEU A 15 10.19 3.59 12.61
N LYS A 16 10.44 3.25 11.34
CA LYS A 16 10.49 4.23 10.24
C LYS A 16 9.14 4.89 10.01
N THR A 17 8.06 4.11 10.02
CA THR A 17 6.70 4.62 9.87
C THR A 17 6.34 5.58 11.00
N ASN A 18 6.60 5.20 12.26
CA ASN A 18 6.30 6.04 13.42
C ASN A 18 7.13 7.33 13.45
N ALA A 19 8.42 7.27 13.11
CA ALA A 19 9.25 8.46 12.98
C ALA A 19 8.74 9.40 11.88
N SER A 20 8.35 8.83 10.74
CA SER A 20 7.81 9.57 9.60
C SER A 20 6.45 10.20 9.93
N ASN A 21 5.57 9.50 10.64
CA ASN A 21 4.30 10.06 11.11
C ASN A 21 4.51 11.33 11.95
N LYS A 22 5.51 11.35 12.84
CA LYS A 22 5.86 12.55 13.61
C LYS A 22 6.32 13.70 12.71
N LEU A 23 7.12 13.42 11.68
CA LEU A 23 7.56 14.41 10.70
C LEU A 23 6.38 14.94 9.86
N PHE A 24 5.48 14.06 9.43
CA PHE A 24 4.27 14.40 8.70
C PHE A 24 3.38 15.34 9.51
N SER A 25 3.08 14.99 10.76
CA SER A 25 2.25 15.82 11.66
C SER A 25 2.90 17.18 11.95
N ALA A 26 4.22 17.27 11.90
CA ALA A 26 4.96 18.52 12.02
C ALA A 26 5.07 19.32 10.71
N GLY A 27 4.39 18.90 9.63
CA GLY A 27 4.43 19.56 8.31
C GLY A 27 5.75 19.35 7.54
N LYS A 28 6.66 18.50 8.04
CA LYS A 28 7.96 18.22 7.43
C LYS A 28 7.84 17.16 6.33
N TYR A 29 7.02 17.43 5.32
CA TYR A 29 6.58 16.43 4.33
C TYR A 29 7.74 15.81 3.54
N LYS A 30 8.75 16.57 3.12
CA LYS A 30 9.91 16.01 2.41
C LYS A 30 10.70 14.99 3.26
N ALA A 31 10.91 15.30 4.54
CA ALA A 31 11.62 14.41 5.45
C ALA A 31 10.76 13.19 5.80
N SER A 32 9.44 13.39 5.98
CA SER A 32 8.48 12.31 6.15
C SER A 32 8.45 11.36 4.96
N LEU A 33 8.49 11.90 3.74
CA LEU A 33 8.47 11.13 2.51
C LEU A 33 9.67 10.17 2.44
N LEU A 34 10.88 10.67 2.72
CA LEU A 34 12.09 9.83 2.75
C LEU A 34 11.95 8.66 3.73
N GLY A 35 11.43 8.91 4.93
CA GLY A 35 11.23 7.86 5.92
C GLY A 35 10.14 6.86 5.53
N TYR A 36 9.08 7.30 4.84
CA TYR A 36 8.08 6.40 4.30
C TYR A 36 8.58 5.59 3.09
N GLU A 37 9.43 6.15 2.24
CA GLU A 37 10.10 5.42 1.15
C GLU A 37 11.01 4.32 1.72
N GLU A 38 11.77 4.63 2.77
CA GLU A 38 12.54 3.61 3.47
C GLU A 38 11.65 2.51 4.06
N ALA A 39 10.50 2.87 4.66
CA ALA A 39 9.53 1.92 5.17
C ALA A 39 8.97 1.04 4.03
N LEU A 40 8.62 1.62 2.88
CA LEU A 40 8.16 0.87 1.72
C LEU A 40 9.19 -0.16 1.26
N CYS A 41 10.48 0.17 1.24
CA CYS A 41 11.52 -0.82 0.89
C CYS A 41 11.48 -2.05 1.84
N ARG A 42 11.18 -1.86 3.13
CA ARG A 42 11.05 -2.98 4.09
C ARG A 42 9.80 -3.79 3.79
N ALA A 43 8.69 -3.14 3.46
CA ALA A 43 7.46 -3.80 3.05
C ALA A 43 7.68 -4.66 1.79
N GLU A 44 8.43 -4.15 0.81
CA GLU A 44 8.77 -4.89 -0.41
C GLU A 44 9.62 -6.13 -0.12
N VAL A 45 10.57 -6.06 0.83
CA VAL A 45 11.36 -7.23 1.24
C VAL A 45 10.47 -8.28 1.93
N LEU A 46 9.54 -7.87 2.79
CA LEU A 46 8.56 -8.80 3.37
C LEU A 46 7.72 -9.48 2.27
N ASN A 47 7.35 -8.73 1.23
CA ASN A 47 6.61 -9.25 0.07
C ASN A 47 7.42 -10.18 -0.84
N GLN A 48 8.74 -10.27 -0.70
CA GLN A 48 9.56 -11.30 -1.36
C GLN A 48 9.58 -12.61 -0.56
N HIS A 49 9.06 -12.59 0.67
CA HIS A 49 9.06 -13.72 1.61
C HIS A 49 7.66 -14.05 2.16
N LEU A 50 6.62 -13.82 1.34
CA LEU A 50 5.18 -13.90 1.66
C LEU A 50 4.78 -15.12 2.50
N LYS A 51 5.13 -16.34 2.03
CA LYS A 51 4.77 -17.59 2.72
C LYS A 51 5.29 -17.62 4.15
N LYS A 52 6.53 -17.16 4.34
CA LYS A 52 7.19 -17.18 5.64
C LYS A 52 6.65 -16.07 6.53
N ALA A 53 6.45 -14.87 5.98
CA ALA A 53 5.79 -13.76 6.67
C ALA A 53 4.40 -14.16 7.18
N MET A 54 3.61 -14.85 6.35
CA MET A 54 2.29 -15.39 6.72
C MET A 54 2.37 -16.40 7.86
N ILE A 55 3.28 -17.38 7.78
CA ILE A 55 3.44 -18.43 8.82
C ILE A 55 3.76 -17.82 10.20
N ILE A 56 4.55 -16.75 10.25
CA ILE A 56 4.93 -16.09 11.50
C ILE A 56 4.02 -14.92 11.88
N GLY A 57 2.91 -14.74 11.16
CA GLY A 57 1.88 -13.76 11.50
C GLY A 57 2.22 -12.30 11.17
N ILE A 58 3.16 -12.04 10.26
CA ILE A 58 3.46 -10.68 9.79
C ILE A 58 2.40 -10.24 8.76
N PRO A 59 1.68 -9.12 8.98
CA PRO A 59 0.63 -8.64 8.11
C PRO A 59 1.20 -7.90 6.88
N PHE A 60 1.89 -8.62 6.00
CA PHE A 60 2.65 -8.05 4.88
C PHE A 60 1.77 -7.26 3.90
N ILE A 61 0.51 -7.68 3.70
CA ILE A 61 -0.45 -7.00 2.82
C ILE A 61 -0.73 -5.59 3.35
N GLN A 62 -1.09 -5.50 4.63
CA GLN A 62 -1.41 -4.23 5.28
C GLN A 62 -0.17 -3.35 5.40
N ILE A 63 0.99 -3.93 5.72
CA ILE A 63 2.27 -3.19 5.78
C ILE A 63 2.58 -2.53 4.43
N PHE A 64 2.39 -3.23 3.31
CA PHE A 64 2.57 -2.66 1.98
C PHE A 64 1.54 -1.57 1.68
N ALA A 65 0.25 -1.84 1.92
CA ALA A 65 -0.82 -0.88 1.68
C ALA A 65 -0.64 0.42 2.49
N ILE A 66 -0.33 0.33 3.78
CA ILE A 66 -0.05 1.48 4.66
C ILE A 66 1.13 2.30 4.14
N SER A 67 2.21 1.64 3.72
CA SER A 67 3.40 2.31 3.21
C SER A 67 3.08 3.14 1.96
N CYS A 68 2.37 2.55 1.01
CA CYS A 68 1.95 3.25 -0.21
C CYS A 68 0.97 4.39 0.09
N ASN A 69 -0.01 4.18 0.99
CA ASN A 69 -0.97 5.21 1.38
C ASN A 69 -0.29 6.40 2.04
N ASN A 70 0.65 6.17 2.96
CA ASN A 70 1.40 7.23 3.63
C ASN A 70 2.19 8.08 2.63
N ILE A 71 2.85 7.44 1.66
CA ILE A 71 3.55 8.14 0.57
C ILE A 71 2.54 8.92 -0.28
N ALA A 72 1.40 8.33 -0.63
CA ALA A 72 0.37 8.97 -1.44
C ALA A 72 -0.15 10.27 -0.81
N PHE A 73 -0.51 10.20 0.47
CA PHE A 73 -0.99 11.37 1.20
C PHE A 73 0.12 12.39 1.47
N THR A 74 1.37 11.96 1.57
CA THR A 74 2.51 12.90 1.65
C THR A 74 2.69 13.65 0.34
N TYR A 75 2.59 12.96 -0.81
CA TYR A 75 2.61 13.61 -2.11
C TYR A 75 1.47 14.61 -2.28
N GLU A 76 0.27 14.26 -1.84
CA GLU A 76 -0.86 15.18 -1.84
C GLU A 76 -0.59 16.44 -1.02
N LYS A 77 -0.06 16.32 0.21
CA LYS A 77 0.31 17.49 1.03
C LYS A 77 1.38 18.37 0.38
N MET A 78 2.14 17.83 -0.55
CA MET A 78 3.15 18.55 -1.34
C MET A 78 2.61 19.08 -2.67
N GLY A 79 1.31 18.93 -2.98
CA GLY A 79 0.71 19.34 -4.25
C GLY A 79 1.07 18.43 -5.43
N LEU A 80 1.54 17.20 -5.17
CA LEU A 80 2.02 16.23 -6.16
C LEU A 80 1.05 15.07 -6.33
N SER A 81 -0.25 15.35 -6.38
CA SER A 81 -1.32 14.33 -6.28
C SER A 81 -1.24 13.23 -7.35
N GLN A 82 -0.74 13.54 -8.55
CA GLN A 82 -0.49 12.54 -9.60
C GLN A 82 0.55 11.48 -9.19
N LYS A 83 1.55 11.84 -8.38
CA LYS A 83 2.49 10.86 -7.80
C LYS A 83 1.81 10.02 -6.73
N GLY A 84 0.94 10.64 -5.93
CA GLY A 84 0.17 9.93 -4.92
C GLY A 84 -0.81 8.92 -5.51
N GLU A 85 -1.45 9.28 -6.63
CA GLU A 85 -2.31 8.39 -7.40
C GLU A 85 -1.60 7.08 -7.78
N LYS A 86 -0.39 7.20 -8.34
CA LYS A 86 0.43 6.04 -8.73
C LYS A 86 0.72 5.12 -7.55
N MET A 87 0.91 5.68 -6.35
CA MET A 87 1.14 4.88 -5.14
C MET A 87 -0.11 4.10 -4.72
N LEU A 88 -1.30 4.68 -4.83
CA LEU A 88 -2.55 3.98 -4.55
C LEU A 88 -2.86 2.91 -5.59
N GLN A 89 -2.58 3.19 -6.88
CA GLN A 89 -2.68 2.18 -7.94
C GLN A 89 -1.75 0.98 -7.67
N ARG A 90 -0.54 1.20 -7.15
CA ARG A 90 0.36 0.10 -6.75
C ARG A 90 -0.27 -0.81 -5.70
N VAL A 91 -1.05 -0.29 -4.74
CA VAL A 91 -1.76 -1.10 -3.74
C VAL A 91 -2.79 -2.00 -4.43
N VAL A 92 -3.60 -1.41 -5.31
CA VAL A 92 -4.62 -2.13 -6.07
C VAL A 92 -4.00 -3.27 -6.88
N TYR A 93 -2.99 -2.97 -7.72
CA TYR A 93 -2.35 -3.99 -8.56
C TYR A 93 -1.68 -5.08 -7.74
N PHE A 94 -1.05 -4.72 -6.61
CA PHE A 94 -0.48 -5.70 -5.70
C PHE A 94 -1.55 -6.66 -5.16
N LEU A 95 -2.69 -6.14 -4.68
CA LEU A 95 -3.76 -6.96 -4.14
C LEU A 95 -4.40 -7.88 -5.19
N VAL A 96 -4.57 -7.40 -6.42
CA VAL A 96 -5.10 -8.22 -7.50
C VAL A 96 -4.12 -9.34 -7.86
N PHE A 97 -2.82 -9.04 -7.99
CA PHE A 97 -1.80 -10.06 -8.21
C PHE A 97 -1.74 -11.11 -7.08
N GLN A 98 -1.89 -10.68 -5.83
CA GLN A 98 -1.97 -11.60 -4.70
C GLN A 98 -3.24 -12.46 -4.75
N HIS A 99 -4.37 -11.91 -5.19
CA HIS A 99 -5.62 -12.67 -5.35
C HIS A 99 -5.45 -13.84 -6.33
N GLU A 100 -4.79 -13.62 -7.46
CA GLU A 100 -4.55 -14.65 -8.48
C GLU A 100 -3.60 -15.75 -7.99
N LYS A 101 -2.68 -15.42 -7.07
CA LYS A 101 -1.62 -16.33 -6.62
C LYS A 101 -1.93 -17.14 -5.37
N THR A 102 -2.96 -16.80 -4.61
CA THR A 102 -3.20 -17.41 -3.29
C THR A 102 -4.59 -18.00 -3.15
N GLU A 103 -4.69 -19.33 -3.07
CA GLU A 103 -5.95 -20.04 -2.80
C GLU A 103 -6.47 -19.80 -1.37
N HIS A 104 -5.59 -19.49 -0.41
CA HIS A 104 -5.92 -19.51 1.02
C HIS A 104 -6.31 -18.17 1.68
N ASN A 105 -6.15 -17.01 1.01
CA ASN A 105 -6.41 -15.68 1.62
C ASN A 105 -7.45 -14.82 0.86
N SER A 106 -8.37 -15.44 0.12
CA SER A 106 -9.27 -14.70 -0.79
C SER A 106 -10.11 -13.63 -0.07
N ARG A 107 -10.64 -13.93 1.13
CA ARG A 107 -11.47 -12.99 1.90
C ARG A 107 -10.70 -11.77 2.44
N GLU A 108 -9.49 -11.99 2.93
CA GLU A 108 -8.63 -10.90 3.41
C GLU A 108 -8.25 -9.98 2.24
N ILE A 109 -7.77 -10.57 1.14
CA ILE A 109 -7.39 -9.83 -0.07
C ILE A 109 -8.58 -9.06 -0.64
N GLN A 110 -9.77 -9.66 -0.70
CA GLN A 110 -10.99 -8.97 -1.15
C GLN A 110 -11.35 -7.79 -0.24
N SER A 111 -11.20 -7.94 1.08
CA SER A 111 -11.50 -6.88 2.04
C SER A 111 -10.52 -5.71 1.91
N GLU A 112 -9.22 -6.01 1.79
CA GLU A 112 -8.19 -4.99 1.55
C GLU A 112 -8.35 -4.33 0.17
N LEU A 113 -8.78 -5.06 -0.85
CA LEU A 113 -9.03 -4.50 -2.17
C LEU A 113 -10.20 -3.53 -2.17
N LYS A 114 -11.30 -3.86 -1.47
CA LYS A 114 -12.41 -2.92 -1.25
C LYS A 114 -11.92 -1.65 -0.57
N ARG A 115 -11.11 -1.78 0.49
CA ARG A 115 -10.53 -0.63 1.20
C ARG A 115 -9.61 0.19 0.30
N ALA A 116 -8.75 -0.45 -0.49
CA ALA A 116 -7.85 0.22 -1.42
C ALA A 116 -8.61 1.00 -2.49
N MET A 117 -9.68 0.42 -3.05
CA MET A 117 -10.53 1.10 -4.03
C MET A 117 -11.28 2.30 -3.44
N LEU A 118 -11.83 2.17 -2.23
CA LEU A 118 -12.47 3.29 -1.54
C LEU A 118 -11.47 4.43 -1.31
N ASN A 119 -10.29 4.10 -0.78
CA ASN A 119 -9.22 5.06 -0.53
C ASN A 119 -8.77 5.77 -1.82
N TYR A 120 -8.63 5.01 -2.91
CA TYR A 120 -8.26 5.55 -4.22
C TYR A 120 -9.34 6.46 -4.80
N ASN A 121 -10.61 6.07 -4.74
CA ASN A 121 -11.72 6.88 -5.23
C ASN A 121 -11.85 8.19 -4.44
N GLU A 122 -11.79 8.13 -3.11
CA GLU A 122 -11.78 9.32 -2.25
C GLU A 122 -10.60 10.24 -2.59
N PHE A 123 -9.40 9.68 -2.76
CA PHE A 123 -8.20 10.42 -3.16
C PHE A 123 -8.33 11.07 -4.53
N ALA A 124 -8.88 10.37 -5.52
CA ALA A 124 -9.06 10.89 -6.87
C ALA A 124 -10.06 12.05 -6.88
N ASN A 125 -11.22 11.88 -6.22
CA ASN A 125 -12.27 12.88 -6.16
C ASN A 125 -11.78 14.19 -5.51
N ARG A 126 -11.09 14.10 -4.37
CA ARG A 126 -10.59 15.29 -3.65
C ARG A 126 -9.44 16.01 -4.38
N ASN A 127 -8.74 15.32 -5.27
CA ASN A 127 -7.64 15.88 -6.05
C ASN A 127 -8.02 16.22 -7.50
N THR A 128 -9.30 16.12 -7.86
CA THR A 128 -9.80 16.38 -9.21
C THR A 128 -9.06 15.57 -10.28
N LEU A 129 -8.63 14.35 -9.91
CA LEU A 129 -7.96 13.44 -10.84
C LEU A 129 -9.00 12.87 -11.80
N ASP A 130 -8.55 12.54 -13.01
CA ASP A 130 -9.40 12.06 -14.08
C ASP A 130 -10.20 10.82 -13.65
N VAL A 131 -11.52 10.99 -13.57
CA VAL A 131 -12.48 9.95 -13.16
C VAL A 131 -12.47 8.78 -14.15
N ASP A 132 -12.03 9.00 -15.38
CA ASP A 132 -11.92 7.93 -16.38
C ASP A 132 -10.75 6.97 -16.08
N ASN A 133 -9.66 7.45 -15.48
CA ASN A 133 -8.61 6.58 -14.95
C ASN A 133 -9.14 5.71 -13.80
N VAL A 134 -10.02 6.26 -12.95
CA VAL A 134 -10.63 5.51 -11.84
C VAL A 134 -11.52 4.40 -12.37
N LYS A 135 -12.36 4.70 -13.37
CA LYS A 135 -13.20 3.71 -14.04
C LYS A 135 -12.37 2.64 -14.75
N LEU A 136 -11.25 3.02 -15.38
CA LEU A 136 -10.35 2.08 -16.05
C LEU A 136 -9.76 1.08 -15.05
N VAL A 137 -9.17 1.59 -13.96
CA VAL A 137 -8.63 0.76 -12.87
C VAL A 137 -9.72 -0.16 -12.32
N PHE A 138 -10.93 0.35 -12.09
CA PHE A 138 -12.05 -0.46 -11.61
C PHE A 138 -12.46 -1.56 -12.59
N LYS A 139 -12.55 -1.23 -13.88
CA LYS A 139 -12.88 -2.19 -14.94
C LYS A 139 -11.84 -3.30 -15.07
N ASP A 140 -10.56 -2.94 -14.96
CA ASP A 140 -9.46 -3.90 -14.98
C ASP A 140 -9.54 -4.86 -13.78
N ILE A 141 -9.86 -4.34 -12.59
CA ILE A 141 -10.09 -5.17 -11.39
C ILE A 141 -11.29 -6.11 -11.60
N GLN A 142 -12.46 -5.61 -12.05
CA GLN A 142 -13.65 -6.44 -12.27
C GLN A 142 -13.37 -7.61 -13.22
N LYS A 143 -12.64 -7.33 -14.31
CA LYS A 143 -12.23 -8.36 -15.28
C LYS A 143 -11.34 -9.42 -14.63
N GLN A 144 -10.38 -9.03 -13.79
CA GLN A 144 -9.44 -9.96 -13.15
C GLN A 144 -10.10 -10.77 -12.03
N LEU A 145 -11.06 -10.20 -11.30
CA LEU A 145 -11.76 -10.89 -10.22
C LEU A 145 -12.94 -11.77 -10.69
N LYS A 146 -13.28 -11.77 -11.99
CA LYS A 146 -14.50 -12.42 -12.54
C LYS A 146 -15.78 -12.01 -11.81
N ILE A 147 -15.82 -10.79 -11.28
CA ILE A 147 -17.02 -10.23 -10.67
C ILE A 147 -17.82 -9.59 -11.82
N ALA A 148 -18.97 -10.19 -12.13
CA ALA A 148 -19.93 -9.67 -13.11
C ALA A 148 -20.57 -8.36 -12.61
#